data_AF-A0A934IXI1-F1
#
_entry.id   AF-A0A934IXI1-F1
#
_cell.length_a   1.000
_cell.length_b   1.000
_cell.length_c   1.000
_cell.angle_alpha   90.00
_cell.angle_beta   90.00
_cell.angle_gamma   90.00
#
_symmetry.space_group_name_H-M   'P 1'
#
loop_
_entity.id
_entity.type
_entity.pdbx_description
1 polymer ?
#
loop_
_entity_poly.entity_id
_entity_poly.type
_entity_poly.pdbx_seq_one_letter_code
_entity_poly.pdbx_strand_id
1 'polypeptide(L)'
;MVAKKQQQRLGFKTGEHVVYPAHGVGMITAIEEQEVAGLTLELFVISFEQDKLTLRVPVAKVKSVGMRKLAEEDEVKKALDTVTGRARVKRTMWSRRAQEYEAKINSGDLIAISEVVRDLYRSEEQPEQSYSERQLFEQAMDRMSREIGAVRKLTLTEAVQLIEKQLAKSPKRTKADAAEAESDEEAAA
;
A
#
# COMPACT_ATOMS: atom_id res chain seq x y z
N MET A 1 -0.86 -21.84 -29.61
CA MET A 1 -0.40 -20.73 -28.75
C MET A 1 0.92 -21.14 -28.13
N VAL A 2 2.02 -20.46 -28.45
CA VAL A 2 3.35 -20.81 -27.92
C VAL A 2 3.40 -20.40 -26.46
N ALA A 3 3.50 -21.38 -25.54
CA ALA A 3 3.67 -21.12 -24.12
C ALA A 3 4.99 -20.38 -23.90
N LYS A 4 4.92 -19.10 -23.52
CA LYS A 4 6.09 -18.29 -23.13
C LYS A 4 6.76 -19.02 -21.96
N LYS A 5 7.99 -19.49 -22.18
CA LYS A 5 8.76 -20.27 -21.20
C LYS A 5 8.99 -19.42 -19.95
N GLN A 6 8.52 -19.87 -18.79
CA GLN A 6 8.68 -19.13 -17.54
C GLN A 6 10.17 -19.02 -17.18
N GLN A 7 10.72 -17.80 -17.22
CA GLN A 7 12.08 -17.53 -16.77
C GLN A 7 12.06 -17.12 -15.30
N GLN A 8 12.96 -17.69 -14.50
CA GLN A 8 13.14 -17.40 -13.09
C GLN A 8 14.51 -16.76 -12.88
N ARG A 9 14.55 -15.57 -12.27
CA ARG A 9 15.80 -14.89 -11.88
C ARG A 9 15.59 -14.20 -10.53
N LEU A 10 16.58 -14.31 -9.63
CA LEU A 10 16.55 -13.68 -8.30
C LEU A 10 15.29 -13.99 -7.46
N GLY A 11 14.72 -15.19 -7.64
CA GLY A 11 13.52 -15.61 -6.92
C GLY A 11 12.19 -15.11 -7.51
N PHE A 12 12.21 -14.31 -8.57
CA PHE A 12 11.03 -13.83 -9.28
C PHE A 12 10.82 -14.58 -10.60
N LYS A 13 9.57 -14.90 -10.92
CA LYS A 13 9.17 -15.55 -12.17
C LYS A 13 8.38 -14.60 -13.06
N THR A 14 8.54 -14.75 -14.38
CA THR A 14 7.62 -14.12 -15.33
C THR A 14 6.19 -14.62 -15.10
N GLY A 15 5.23 -13.70 -15.04
CA GLY A 15 3.82 -13.96 -14.69
C GLY A 15 3.51 -13.91 -13.19
N GLU A 16 4.49 -13.59 -12.34
CA GLU A 16 4.29 -13.42 -10.90
C GLU A 16 3.85 -11.98 -10.57
N HIS A 17 2.98 -11.85 -9.56
CA HIS A 17 2.58 -10.54 -9.01
C HIS A 17 3.61 -10.09 -7.98
N VAL A 18 4.02 -8.83 -8.10
CA VAL A 18 5.01 -8.19 -7.24
C VAL A 18 4.50 -6.84 -6.79
N VAL A 19 4.94 -6.42 -5.61
CA VAL A 19 4.60 -5.09 -5.08
C VAL A 19 5.80 -4.18 -5.28
N TYR A 20 5.54 -3.05 -5.94
CA TYR A 20 6.44 -1.92 -6.06
C TYR A 20 5.94 -0.81 -5.14
N PRO A 21 6.68 -0.41 -4.10
CA PRO A 21 6.13 0.47 -3.05
C PRO A 21 5.49 1.77 -3.56
N ALA A 22 6.04 2.39 -4.61
CA ALA A 22 5.47 3.63 -5.16
C ALA A 22 4.30 3.45 -6.14
N HIS A 23 4.04 2.24 -6.66
CA HIS A 23 3.03 1.98 -7.70
C HIS A 23 2.03 0.85 -7.33
N GLY A 24 2.28 0.15 -6.22
CA GLY A 24 1.45 -0.94 -5.73
C GLY A 24 1.74 -2.24 -6.46
N VAL A 25 0.70 -3.03 -6.71
CA VAL A 25 0.84 -4.35 -7.31
C VAL A 25 1.02 -4.26 -8.82
N GLY A 26 2.05 -4.91 -9.34
CA GLY A 26 2.28 -5.11 -10.77
C GLY A 26 2.57 -6.57 -11.11
N MET A 27 2.53 -6.91 -12.39
CA MET A 27 2.84 -8.24 -12.89
C MET A 27 4.11 -8.22 -13.73
N ILE A 28 5.04 -9.15 -13.47
CA ILE A 28 6.25 -9.30 -14.28
C ILE A 28 5.86 -9.88 -15.64
N THR A 29 5.97 -9.10 -16.70
CA THR A 29 5.60 -9.51 -18.07
C THR A 29 6.74 -10.23 -18.78
N ALA A 30 7.98 -9.77 -18.56
CA ALA A 30 9.18 -10.31 -19.18
C ALA A 30 10.44 -9.95 -18.38
N ILE A 31 11.51 -10.69 -18.65
CA ILE A 31 12.87 -10.36 -18.22
C ILE A 31 13.64 -10.09 -19.51
N GLU A 32 14.11 -8.86 -19.69
CA GLU A 32 14.84 -8.42 -20.88
C GLU A 32 16.31 -8.20 -20.52
N GLU A 33 17.22 -8.58 -21.42
CA GLU A 33 18.63 -8.22 -21.32
C GLU A 33 18.88 -7.05 -22.27
N GLN A 34 19.34 -5.91 -21.74
CA GLN A 34 19.65 -4.72 -22.52
C GLN A 34 21.10 -4.32 -22.28
N GLU A 35 21.83 -4.12 -23.38
CA GLU A 35 23.19 -3.58 -23.33
C GLU A 35 23.13 -2.06 -23.25
N VAL A 36 23.61 -1.49 -22.14
CA VAL A 36 23.67 -0.05 -21.92
C VAL A 36 25.13 0.32 -21.65
N ALA A 37 25.70 1.16 -22.52
CA ALA A 37 27.09 1.60 -22.43
C ALA A 37 28.13 0.45 -22.38
N GLY A 38 27.90 -0.63 -23.13
CA GLY A 38 28.79 -1.80 -23.20
C GLY A 38 28.69 -2.76 -22.02
N LEU A 39 27.75 -2.54 -21.10
CA LEU A 39 27.42 -3.44 -20.00
C LEU A 39 26.06 -4.08 -20.25
N THR A 40 25.99 -5.41 -20.19
CA THR A 40 24.73 -6.15 -20.26
C THR A 40 24.01 -6.05 -18.92
N LEU A 41 22.82 -5.44 -18.91
CA LEU A 41 21.95 -5.32 -17.76
C LEU A 41 20.71 -6.18 -17.96
N GLU A 42 20.38 -7.02 -17.00
CA GLU A 42 19.06 -7.69 -16.94
C GLU A 42 18.04 -6.71 -16.33
N LEU A 43 16.88 -6.55 -16.98
CA LEU A 43 15.77 -5.71 -16.55
C LEU A 43 14.49 -6.52 -16.40
N PHE A 44 13.77 -6.32 -15.31
CA PHE A 44 12.40 -6.78 -15.14
C PHE A 44 11.44 -5.80 -15.79
N VAL A 45 10.60 -6.29 -16.69
CA VAL A 45 9.47 -5.54 -17.26
C VAL A 45 8.23 -5.83 -16.43
N ILE A 46 7.77 -4.84 -15.66
CA ILE A 46 6.62 -4.93 -14.77
C ILE A 46 5.48 -4.10 -15.37
N SER A 47 4.31 -4.71 -15.56
CA SER A 47 3.09 -4.05 -16.02
C SER A 47 2.16 -3.77 -14.84
N PHE A 48 1.71 -2.53 -14.72
CA PHE A 48 0.72 -2.09 -13.74
C PHE A 48 -0.61 -1.89 -14.48
N GLU A 49 -1.56 -2.78 -14.25
CA GLU A 49 -2.82 -2.80 -14.98
C GLU A 49 -3.69 -1.57 -14.70
N GLN A 50 -3.67 -1.08 -13.46
CA GLN A 50 -4.45 0.09 -13.04
C GLN A 50 -3.87 1.40 -13.54
N ASP A 51 -2.55 1.57 -13.49
CA ASP A 51 -1.89 2.80 -13.93
C ASP A 51 -1.58 2.79 -15.44
N LYS A 52 -1.89 1.68 -16.14
CA LYS A 52 -1.51 1.41 -17.54
C LYS A 52 -0.03 1.70 -17.82
N LEU A 53 0.81 1.49 -16.81
CA LEU A 53 2.22 1.83 -16.82
C LEU A 53 3.06 0.56 -16.93
N THR A 54 4.17 0.63 -17.67
CA THR A 54 5.18 -0.42 -17.71
C THR A 54 6.51 0.12 -17.21
N LEU A 55 7.03 -0.46 -16.13
CA LEU A 55 8.33 -0.10 -15.57
C LEU A 55 9.37 -1.15 -15.91
N ARG A 56 10.58 -0.67 -16.20
CA ARG A 56 11.77 -1.49 -16.39
C ARG A 56 12.69 -1.30 -15.20
N VAL A 57 12.85 -2.32 -14.37
CA VAL A 57 13.68 -2.27 -13.17
C VAL A 57 14.91 -3.16 -13.35
N PRO A 58 16.14 -2.61 -13.31
CA PRO A 58 17.35 -3.42 -13.37
C PRO A 58 17.42 -4.40 -12.21
N VAL A 59 17.81 -5.66 -12.47
CA VAL A 59 17.91 -6.72 -11.46
C VAL A 59 18.77 -6.32 -10.25
N ALA A 60 19.84 -5.56 -10.48
CA ALA A 60 20.75 -5.09 -9.44
C ALA A 60 20.08 -4.13 -8.45
N LYS A 61 19.05 -3.39 -8.87
CA LYS A 61 18.35 -2.39 -8.06
C LYS A 61 17.10 -2.92 -7.37
N VAL A 62 16.68 -4.16 -7.63
CA VAL A 62 15.44 -4.74 -7.07
C VAL A 62 15.39 -4.62 -5.54
N LYS A 63 16.48 -4.94 -4.84
CA LYS A 63 16.57 -4.82 -3.38
C LYS A 63 16.57 -3.36 -2.90
N SER A 64 17.26 -2.47 -3.61
CA SER A 64 17.33 -1.05 -3.25
C SER A 64 16.01 -0.31 -3.43
N VAL A 65 15.18 -0.77 -4.36
CA VAL A 65 13.88 -0.15 -4.68
C VAL A 65 12.76 -0.72 -3.80
N GLY A 66 13.06 -1.72 -2.96
CA GLY A 66 12.07 -2.31 -2.05
C GLY A 66 11.03 -3.18 -2.76
N MET A 67 11.36 -3.70 -3.96
CA MET A 67 10.46 -4.60 -4.68
C MET A 67 10.30 -5.91 -3.90
N ARG A 68 9.05 -6.29 -3.62
CA ARG A 68 8.72 -7.48 -2.84
C ARG A 68 7.73 -8.38 -3.56
N LYS A 69 7.63 -9.62 -3.08
CA LYS A 69 6.56 -10.53 -3.48
C LYS A 69 5.24 -10.06 -2.88
N LEU A 70 4.15 -10.47 -3.52
CA LEU A 70 2.81 -10.28 -3.00
C LEU A 70 2.70 -10.92 -1.60
N ALA A 71 1.97 -10.26 -0.69
CA ALA A 71 1.69 -10.80 0.63
C ALA A 71 0.94 -12.13 0.56
N GLU A 72 1.20 -13.02 1.51
CA GLU A 72 0.42 -14.25 1.65
C GLU A 72 -0.95 -13.98 2.30
N GLU A 73 -1.87 -14.94 2.20
CA GLU A 73 -3.21 -14.78 2.76
C GLU A 73 -3.19 -14.56 4.29
N ASP A 74 -2.22 -15.13 5.00
CA ASP A 74 -2.01 -14.91 6.43
C ASP A 74 -1.59 -13.47 6.76
N GLU A 75 -0.77 -12.84 5.93
CA GLU A 75 -0.42 -11.43 6.08
C GLU A 75 -1.63 -10.53 5.81
N VAL A 76 -2.46 -10.87 4.82
CA VAL A 76 -3.72 -10.16 4.57
C VAL A 76 -4.69 -10.30 5.75
N LYS A 77 -4.77 -11.47 6.39
CA LYS A 77 -5.60 -11.65 7.59
C LYS A 77 -5.09 -10.77 8.74
N LYS A 78 -3.77 -10.72 8.97
CA LYS A 78 -3.16 -9.84 9.99
C LYS A 78 -3.38 -8.36 9.68
N ALA A 79 -3.32 -7.97 8.42
CA ALA A 79 -3.60 -6.61 7.97
C ALA A 79 -5.05 -6.22 8.28
N LEU A 80 -6.01 -7.07 7.92
CA LEU A 80 -7.42 -6.85 8.25
C LEU A 80 -7.68 -6.80 9.77
N ASP A 81 -7.02 -7.66 10.55
CA ASP A 81 -7.10 -7.63 12.02
C ASP A 81 -6.51 -6.32 12.58
N THR A 82 -5.38 -5.87 12.03
CA THR A 82 -4.74 -4.59 12.38
C THR A 82 -5.69 -3.41 12.15
N VAL A 83 -6.46 -3.44 11.06
CA VAL A 83 -7.47 -2.42 10.73
C VAL A 83 -8.63 -2.42 11.75
N THR A 84 -9.03 -3.59 12.26
CA THR A 84 -10.06 -3.71 13.31
C THR A 84 -9.61 -3.24 14.69
N GLY A 85 -8.31 -3.08 14.89
CA GLY A 85 -7.72 -2.66 16.16
C GLY A 85 -8.07 -1.22 16.55
N ARG A 86 -7.78 -0.87 17.81
CA ARG A 86 -7.92 0.52 18.30
C ARG A 86 -6.84 1.39 17.66
N ALA A 87 -7.24 2.50 17.05
CA ALA A 87 -6.31 3.52 16.54
C ALA A 87 -5.37 3.98 17.66
N ARG A 88 -4.06 4.06 17.36
CA ARG A 88 -3.04 4.51 18.30
C ARG A 88 -2.36 5.75 17.76
N VAL A 89 -3.06 6.88 17.86
CA VAL A 89 -2.54 8.15 17.36
C VAL A 89 -1.50 8.71 18.34
N LYS A 90 -0.29 8.97 17.84
CA LYS A 90 0.76 9.63 18.62
C LYS A 90 0.43 11.12 18.80
N ARG A 91 0.72 11.66 19.99
CA ARG A 91 0.60 13.09 20.36
C ARG A 91 1.73 13.97 19.78
N THR A 92 2.07 13.79 18.51
CA THR A 92 3.06 14.62 17.79
C THR A 92 2.35 15.58 16.84
N MET A 93 3.02 16.65 16.38
CA MET A 93 2.42 17.55 15.38
C MET A 93 2.04 16.81 14.09
N TRP A 94 0.92 17.19 13.47
CA TRP A 94 0.40 16.57 12.24
C TRP A 94 1.44 16.48 11.13
N SER A 95 2.23 17.53 10.88
CA SER A 95 3.28 17.51 9.86
C SER A 95 4.27 16.35 10.03
N ARG A 96 4.68 16.03 11.27
CA ARG A 96 5.54 14.87 11.55
C ARG A 96 4.80 13.56 11.35
N ARG A 97 3.52 13.48 11.74
CA ARG A 97 2.67 12.29 11.52
C ARG A 97 2.45 12.02 10.04
N ALA A 98 2.15 13.05 9.25
CA ALA A 98 1.94 12.96 7.81
C ALA A 98 3.18 12.40 7.10
N GLN A 99 4.38 12.87 7.47
CA GLN A 99 5.65 12.33 6.95
C GLN A 99 5.86 10.86 7.36
N GLU A 100 5.56 10.50 8.61
CA GLU A 100 5.64 9.10 9.07
C GLU A 100 4.66 8.20 8.29
N TYR A 101 3.42 8.66 8.05
CA TYR A 101 2.41 7.92 7.30
C TYR A 101 2.75 7.81 5.83
N GLU A 102 3.25 8.87 5.20
CA GLU A 102 3.75 8.84 3.83
C GLU A 102 4.92 7.86 3.71
N ALA A 103 5.85 7.85 4.66
CA ALA A 103 6.93 6.87 4.70
C ALA A 103 6.41 5.44 4.86
N LYS A 104 5.36 5.20 5.67
CA LYS A 104 4.71 3.90 5.79
C LYS A 104 4.02 3.47 4.49
N ILE A 105 3.33 4.37 3.80
CA ILE A 105 2.71 4.11 2.50
C ILE A 105 3.79 3.75 1.46
N ASN A 106 4.86 4.53 1.42
CA ASN A 106 5.99 4.34 0.50
C ASN A 106 6.92 3.18 0.89
N SER A 107 6.83 2.64 2.10
CA SER A 107 7.55 1.41 2.49
C SER A 107 7.01 0.19 1.76
N GLY A 108 5.74 0.26 1.34
CA GLY A 108 5.05 -0.83 0.67
C GLY A 108 4.73 -1.99 1.59
N ASP A 109 4.86 -1.90 2.92
CA ASP A 109 4.44 -2.96 3.85
C ASP A 109 2.92 -2.89 4.11
N LEU A 110 2.22 -4.00 3.86
CA LEU A 110 0.77 -4.09 4.02
C LEU A 110 0.33 -3.81 5.46
N ILE A 111 1.09 -4.25 6.47
CA ILE A 111 0.74 -4.03 7.87
C ILE A 111 0.88 -2.54 8.20
N ALA A 112 1.98 -1.90 7.75
CA ALA A 112 2.21 -0.47 7.97
C ALA A 112 1.13 0.39 7.29
N ILE A 113 0.72 0.04 6.06
CA ILE A 113 -0.39 0.71 5.36
C ILE A 113 -1.70 0.52 6.13
N SER A 114 -1.96 -0.68 6.65
CA SER A 114 -3.17 -0.98 7.44
C SER A 114 -3.25 -0.15 8.73
N GLU A 115 -2.12 0.13 9.37
CA GLU A 115 -2.08 1.06 10.51
C GLU A 115 -2.46 2.48 10.11
N VAL A 116 -1.98 2.97 8.97
CA VAL A 116 -2.32 4.31 8.46
C VAL A 116 -3.81 4.40 8.14
N VAL A 117 -4.37 3.39 7.47
CA VAL A 117 -5.82 3.32 7.18
C VAL A 117 -6.63 3.32 8.48
N ARG A 118 -6.23 2.54 9.49
CA ARG A 118 -6.88 2.53 10.80
C ARG A 118 -6.81 3.89 11.50
N ASP A 119 -5.62 4.49 11.53
CA ASP A 119 -5.35 5.70 12.32
C ASP A 119 -5.98 6.95 11.68
N LEU A 120 -6.14 6.96 10.35
CA LEU A 120 -6.81 8.03 9.61
C LEU A 120 -8.31 7.80 9.44
N TYR A 121 -8.84 6.60 9.63
CA TYR A 121 -10.27 6.36 9.51
C TYR A 121 -11.06 7.11 10.59
N ARG A 122 -12.01 7.94 10.15
CA ARG A 122 -13.00 8.61 11.03
C ARG A 122 -14.41 8.22 10.58
N SER A 123 -15.30 8.01 11.54
CA SER A 123 -16.72 7.76 11.26
C SER A 123 -17.43 9.06 10.86
N GLU A 124 -18.53 8.97 10.14
CA GLU A 124 -19.35 10.12 9.70
C GLU A 124 -19.91 10.97 10.87
N GLU A 125 -19.92 10.45 12.10
CA GLU A 125 -20.27 11.20 13.33
C GLU A 125 -19.15 12.13 13.83
N GLN A 126 -17.94 12.02 13.29
CA GLN A 126 -16.79 12.83 13.65
C GLN A 126 -16.62 14.01 12.67
N PRO A 127 -16.01 15.13 13.13
CA PRO A 127 -15.74 16.28 12.28
C PRO A 127 -14.93 15.89 11.03
N GLU A 128 -15.21 16.62 9.96
CA GLU A 128 -14.69 16.38 8.61
C GLU A 128 -13.15 16.41 8.63
N GLN A 129 -12.52 15.48 7.92
CA GLN A 129 -11.06 15.38 7.87
C GLN A 129 -10.46 16.56 7.11
N SER A 130 -9.25 16.96 7.50
CA SER A 130 -8.48 17.92 6.72
C SER A 130 -8.21 17.35 5.32
N TYR A 131 -8.16 18.22 4.30
CA TYR A 131 -7.90 17.82 2.91
C TYR A 131 -6.63 16.94 2.78
N SER A 132 -5.59 17.29 3.57
CA SER A 132 -4.34 16.54 3.61
C SER A 132 -4.47 15.14 4.25
N GLU A 133 -5.31 14.99 5.28
CA GLU A 133 -5.61 13.70 5.92
C GLU A 133 -6.36 12.79 4.94
N ARG A 134 -7.38 13.34 4.27
CA ARG A 134 -8.18 12.62 3.29
C ARG A 134 -7.33 12.10 2.14
N GLN A 135 -6.41 12.92 1.63
CA GLN A 135 -5.53 12.53 0.52
C GLN A 135 -4.61 11.36 0.91
N LEU A 136 -4.08 11.36 2.14
CA LEU A 136 -3.27 10.25 2.66
C LEU A 136 -4.10 8.98 2.88
N PHE A 137 -5.33 9.12 3.39
CA PHE A 137 -6.25 8.00 3.56
C PHE A 137 -6.63 7.36 2.22
N GLU A 138 -6.98 8.15 1.22
CA GLU A 138 -7.31 7.66 -0.12
C GLU A 138 -6.11 6.92 -0.75
N GLN A 139 -4.89 7.45 -0.60
CA GLN A 139 -3.68 6.76 -1.06
C GLN A 139 -3.46 5.43 -0.33
N ALA A 140 -3.58 5.40 0.99
CA ALA A 140 -3.38 4.18 1.78
C ALA A 140 -4.46 3.12 1.44
N MET A 141 -5.71 3.54 1.28
CA MET A 141 -6.83 2.68 0.89
C MET A 141 -6.63 2.09 -0.51
N ASP A 142 -6.19 2.90 -1.47
CA ASP A 142 -5.86 2.45 -2.82
C ASP A 142 -4.73 1.41 -2.79
N ARG A 143 -3.63 1.63 -2.04
CA ARG A 143 -2.55 0.64 -1.92
C ARG A 143 -3.03 -0.67 -1.29
N MET A 144 -3.77 -0.59 -0.19
CA MET A 144 -4.26 -1.76 0.53
C MET A 144 -5.25 -2.57 -0.30
N SER A 145 -6.20 -1.90 -0.96
CA SER A 145 -7.21 -2.56 -1.80
C SER A 145 -6.60 -3.24 -3.03
N ARG A 146 -5.57 -2.63 -3.65
CA ARG A 146 -4.80 -3.26 -4.74
C ARG A 146 -4.18 -4.58 -4.32
N GLU A 147 -3.56 -4.61 -3.15
CA GLU A 147 -2.91 -5.81 -2.64
C GLU A 147 -3.89 -6.90 -2.24
N ILE A 148 -4.94 -6.54 -1.51
CA ILE A 148 -6.00 -7.50 -1.12
C ILE A 148 -6.71 -8.05 -2.35
N GLY A 149 -6.98 -7.19 -3.35
CA GLY A 149 -7.58 -7.59 -4.62
C GLY A 149 -6.71 -8.60 -5.36
N ALA A 150 -5.40 -8.37 -5.44
CA ALA A 150 -4.46 -9.28 -6.09
C ALA A 150 -4.31 -10.63 -5.35
N VAL A 151 -4.31 -10.62 -4.01
CA VAL A 151 -4.19 -11.86 -3.20
C VAL A 151 -5.47 -12.69 -3.27
N ARG A 152 -6.63 -12.06 -3.07
CA ARG A 152 -7.92 -12.76 -3.02
C ARG A 152 -8.61 -12.90 -4.38
N LYS A 153 -7.99 -12.37 -5.45
CA LYS A 153 -8.56 -12.31 -6.81
C LYS A 153 -9.94 -11.64 -6.83
N LEU A 154 -10.08 -10.58 -6.06
CA LEU A 154 -11.29 -9.75 -5.98
C LEU A 154 -11.14 -8.52 -6.85
N THR A 155 -12.26 -7.94 -7.29
CA THR A 155 -12.25 -6.63 -7.92
C THR A 155 -11.88 -5.54 -6.91
N LEU A 156 -11.36 -4.40 -7.39
CA LEU A 156 -11.00 -3.26 -6.53
C LEU A 156 -12.18 -2.85 -5.63
N THR A 157 -13.38 -2.78 -6.21
CA THR A 157 -14.61 -2.40 -5.50
C THR A 157 -14.95 -3.38 -4.37
N GLU A 158 -14.83 -4.68 -4.62
CA GLU A 158 -15.08 -5.71 -3.59
C GLU A 158 -14.03 -5.66 -2.48
N ALA A 159 -12.77 -5.40 -2.82
CA ALA A 159 -11.69 -5.25 -1.84
C ALA A 159 -11.94 -4.03 -0.94
N VAL A 160 -12.33 -2.88 -1.50
CA VAL A 160 -12.68 -1.68 -0.73
C VAL A 160 -13.86 -1.96 0.20
N GLN A 161 -14.94 -2.55 -0.29
CA GLN A 161 -16.10 -2.91 0.55
C GLN A 161 -15.73 -3.86 1.68
N LEU A 162 -14.79 -4.77 1.46
CA LEU A 162 -14.31 -5.68 2.50
C LEU A 162 -13.54 -4.91 3.58
N ILE A 163 -12.68 -3.98 3.19
CA ILE A 163 -11.92 -3.13 4.13
C ILE A 163 -12.89 -2.25 4.93
N GLU A 164 -13.85 -1.59 4.28
CA GLU A 164 -14.88 -0.78 4.93
C GLU A 164 -15.71 -1.57 5.93
N LYS A 165 -16.11 -2.81 5.59
CA LYS A 165 -16.82 -3.71 6.51
C LYS A 165 -16.01 -4.08 7.75
N GLN A 166 -14.68 -4.13 7.65
CA GLN A 166 -13.81 -4.39 8.81
C GLN A 166 -13.59 -3.11 9.61
N LEU A 167 -13.41 -1.96 8.94
CA LEU A 167 -13.32 -0.65 9.59
C LEU A 167 -14.57 -0.30 10.40
N ALA A 168 -15.76 -0.66 9.91
CA ALA A 168 -17.01 -0.46 10.63
C ALA A 168 -17.13 -1.28 11.92
N LYS A 169 -16.34 -2.36 12.05
CA LYS A 169 -16.28 -3.18 13.27
C LYS A 169 -15.26 -2.67 14.29
N SER A 170 -14.36 -1.78 13.89
CA SER A 170 -13.38 -1.19 14.79
C SER A 170 -14.10 -0.44 15.93
N PRO A 171 -13.60 -0.53 17.17
CA PRO A 171 -14.22 0.16 18.29
C PRO A 171 -14.27 1.66 18.02
N LYS A 172 -15.49 2.23 18.05
CA LYS A 172 -15.74 3.66 17.78
C LYS A 172 -14.80 4.51 18.63
N ARG A 173 -14.14 5.47 17.98
CA ARG A 173 -13.36 6.50 18.66
C ARG A 173 -14.28 7.27 19.60
N THR A 174 -13.97 7.29 20.90
CA THR A 174 -14.72 8.07 21.90
C THR A 174 -14.45 9.56 21.69
N LYS A 175 -15.45 10.42 21.92
CA LYS A 175 -15.35 11.90 21.77
C LYS A 175 -14.12 12.53 22.43
N ALA A 176 -13.63 11.97 23.54
CA ALA A 176 -12.40 12.43 24.21
C ALA A 176 -11.13 12.30 23.33
N ASP A 177 -11.07 11.26 22.49
CA ASP A 177 -9.92 10.95 21.63
C ASP A 177 -9.89 11.81 20.35
N ALA A 178 -11.06 12.36 19.97
CA ALA A 178 -11.22 13.29 18.86
C ALA A 178 -10.99 14.74 19.32
N ALA A 179 -11.53 15.14 20.47
CA ALA A 179 -11.33 16.47 21.04
C ALA A 179 -9.86 16.76 21.39
N GLU A 180 -9.11 15.75 21.87
CA GLU A 180 -7.66 15.88 22.12
C GLU A 180 -6.83 15.97 20.82
N ALA A 181 -7.36 15.53 19.67
CA ALA A 181 -6.68 15.65 18.39
C ALA A 181 -6.90 17.02 17.73
N GLU A 182 -8.08 17.62 17.95
CA GLU A 182 -8.47 18.95 17.45
C GLU A 182 -7.86 20.09 18.26
N SER A 183 -7.76 19.97 19.59
CA SER A 183 -7.17 21.02 20.44
C SER A 183 -5.71 21.35 20.10
N ASP A 184 -4.98 20.38 19.56
CA ASP A 184 -3.59 20.55 19.11
C ASP A 184 -3.48 21.12 17.68
N GLU A 185 -4.55 21.07 16.87
CA GLU A 185 -4.59 21.71 15.54
C GLU A 185 -4.85 23.21 15.67
N GLU A 186 -5.71 23.62 16.61
CA GLU A 186 -6.04 25.03 16.87
C GLU A 186 -4.93 25.77 17.63
N ALA A 187 -4.12 25.08 18.45
CA ALA A 187 -2.96 25.67 19.11
C ALA A 187 -1.75 25.90 18.19
N ALA A 188 -1.82 25.45 16.94
CA ALA A 188 -0.75 25.53 15.95
C ALA A 188 -1.05 26.48 14.76
N ALA A 189 -2.20 27.19 14.80
CA ALA A 189 -2.52 28.32 13.93
C ALA A 189 -2.09 29.65 14.59
#